data_AF-A0A1U7GFJ5-F1
#
_entry.id   AF-A0A1U7GFJ5-F1
#
_cell.length_a   1.000
_cell.length_b   1.000
_cell.length_c   1.000
_cell.angle_alpha   90.00
_cell.angle_beta   90.00
_cell.angle_gamma   90.00
#
_symmetry.space_group_name_H-M   'P 1'
#
loop_
_entity.id
_entity.type
_entity.pdbx_description
1 polymer ?
#
loop_
_entity_poly.entity_id
_entity_poly.type
_entity_poly.pdbx_seq_one_letter_code
_entity_poly.pdbx_strand_id
1 'polypeptide(L)'
;MRRNVFLAIAALVLVAVFATLLPAQGPQASVPTAWEYRVILITEVVNLQQKPEEMTAALEAKFNELGKEGWDIAENINGGIVFKRRKR
;
A
#
# COMPACT_ATOMS: atom_id res chain seq x y z
N MET A 1 19.60 58.87 -13.60
CA MET A 1 19.21 57.94 -12.50
C MET A 1 17.72 57.54 -12.46
N ARG A 2 16.83 58.02 -13.36
CA ARG A 2 15.39 57.67 -13.33
C ARG A 2 14.98 56.42 -14.15
N ARG A 3 15.83 55.94 -15.06
CA ARG A 3 15.51 54.82 -15.98
C ARG A 3 15.62 53.44 -15.33
N ASN A 4 16.43 53.30 -14.27
CA ASN A 4 16.66 52.02 -13.58
C ASN A 4 15.53 51.69 -12.58
N VAL A 5 14.76 52.70 -12.15
CA VAL A 5 13.65 52.52 -11.21
C VAL A 5 12.45 51.86 -11.89
N PHE A 6 12.18 52.20 -13.16
CA PHE A 6 11.05 51.61 -13.90
C PHE A 6 11.28 50.12 -14.25
N LEU A 7 12.53 49.71 -14.47
CA LEU A 7 12.87 48.29 -14.73
C LEU A 7 12.71 47.42 -13.48
N ALA A 8 13.00 47.94 -12.30
CA ALA A 8 12.83 47.23 -11.04
C ALA A 8 11.35 46.96 -10.70
N ILE A 9 10.46 47.89 -11.06
CA ILE A 9 9.02 47.77 -10.81
C ILE A 9 8.38 46.73 -11.75
N ALA A 10 8.78 46.71 -13.02
CA ALA A 10 8.26 45.74 -13.99
C ALA A 10 8.62 44.28 -13.63
N ALA A 11 9.81 44.05 -13.08
CA ALA A 11 10.23 42.73 -12.61
C ALA A 11 9.41 42.22 -11.41
N LEU A 12 9.02 43.12 -10.50
CA LEU A 12 8.22 42.79 -9.31
C LEU A 12 6.77 42.40 -9.65
N VAL A 13 6.15 43.05 -10.64
CA VAL A 13 4.78 42.72 -11.07
C VAL A 13 4.72 41.33 -11.72
N LEU A 14 5.75 40.93 -12.46
CA LEU A 14 5.80 39.62 -13.12
C LEU A 14 5.93 38.44 -12.14
N VAL A 15 6.64 38.65 -11.01
CA VAL A 15 6.78 37.62 -9.95
C VAL A 15 5.47 37.46 -9.16
N ALA A 16 4.72 38.53 -8.94
CA ALA A 16 3.45 38.49 -8.21
C ALA A 16 2.35 37.72 -8.95
N VAL A 17 2.29 37.82 -10.29
CA VAL A 17 1.30 37.10 -11.10
C VAL A 17 1.54 35.58 -11.07
N PHE A 18 2.80 35.14 -11.06
CA PHE A 18 3.14 33.71 -11.06
C PHE A 18 2.75 32.98 -9.76
N ALA A 19 2.77 33.66 -8.62
CA ALA A 19 2.38 33.07 -7.35
C ALA A 19 0.88 32.76 -7.24
N THR A 20 0.03 33.44 -8.02
CA THR A 20 -1.44 33.24 -8.02
C THR A 20 -1.91 32.14 -8.97
N LEU A 21 -1.06 31.67 -9.88
CA LEU A 21 -1.38 30.63 -10.86
C LEU A 21 -1.00 29.22 -10.40
N LEU A 22 -0.35 29.09 -9.24
CA LEU A 22 -0.12 27.78 -8.64
C LEU A 22 -1.46 27.26 -8.13
N PRO A 23 -2.00 26.15 -8.69
CA PRO A 23 -3.17 25.52 -8.10
C PRO A 23 -2.81 25.21 -6.65
N ALA A 24 -3.63 25.69 -5.71
CA ALA A 24 -3.52 25.30 -4.32
C ALA A 24 -3.52 23.77 -4.28
N GLN A 25 -2.37 23.18 -3.97
CA GLN A 25 -2.26 21.75 -3.70
C GLN A 25 -2.99 21.51 -2.38
N GLY A 26 -4.32 21.50 -2.44
CA GLY A 26 -5.15 21.05 -1.34
C GLY A 26 -4.69 19.64 -0.94
N PRO A 27 -4.80 19.28 0.34
CA PRO A 27 -4.37 17.96 0.80
C PRO A 27 -5.03 16.90 -0.09
N GLN A 28 -4.21 16.20 -0.90
CA GLN A 28 -4.68 15.05 -1.66
C GLN A 28 -5.27 14.09 -0.63
N ALA A 29 -6.58 13.91 -0.65
CA ALA A 29 -7.24 12.91 0.17
C ALA A 29 -6.58 11.58 -0.17
N SER A 30 -5.79 11.04 0.76
CA SER A 30 -5.19 9.73 0.60
C SER A 30 -6.34 8.74 0.47
N VAL A 31 -6.46 8.12 -0.70
CA VAL A 31 -7.43 7.05 -0.89
C VAL A 31 -7.12 6.00 0.17
N PRO A 32 -8.07 5.66 1.07
CA PRO A 32 -7.82 4.69 2.12
C PRO A 32 -7.38 3.39 1.47
N THR A 33 -6.22 2.87 1.87
CA THR A 33 -5.78 1.56 1.38
C THR A 33 -6.72 0.51 1.96
N ALA A 34 -7.54 -0.10 1.12
CA ALA A 34 -8.38 -1.22 1.52
C ALA A 34 -7.55 -2.50 1.56
N TRP A 35 -7.74 -3.29 2.62
CA TRP A 35 -7.05 -4.56 2.83
C TRP A 35 -8.05 -5.71 2.84
N GLU A 36 -7.68 -6.81 2.22
CA GLU A 36 -8.36 -8.09 2.33
C GLU A 36 -7.60 -8.95 3.33
N TYR A 37 -8.32 -9.70 4.16
CA TYR A 37 -7.76 -10.60 5.17
C TYR A 37 -8.30 -12.02 4.96
N ARG A 38 -7.45 -13.01 5.20
CA ARG A 38 -7.80 -14.42 5.17
C ARG A 38 -7.13 -15.13 6.33
N VAL A 39 -7.83 -16.05 6.98
CA VAL A 39 -7.28 -16.88 8.05
C VAL A 39 -7.17 -18.31 7.53
N ILE A 40 -6.02 -18.94 7.76
CA ILE A 40 -5.81 -20.36 7.49
C ILE A 40 -5.56 -21.04 8.83
N LEU A 41 -6.47 -21.92 9.23
CA LEU A 41 -6.28 -22.77 10.40
C LEU A 41 -5.43 -23.97 10.00
N ILE A 42 -4.37 -24.23 10.76
CA ILE A 42 -3.46 -25.35 10.49
C ILE A 42 -4.25 -26.66 10.59
N THR A 43 -5.18 -26.78 11.55
CA THR A 43 -6.05 -27.95 11.73
C THR A 43 -6.94 -28.25 10.53
N GLU A 44 -7.37 -27.25 9.77
CA GLU A 44 -8.16 -27.47 8.54
C GLU A 44 -7.29 -28.10 7.44
N VAL A 45 -6.03 -27.68 7.34
CA VAL A 45 -5.06 -28.26 6.40
C VAL A 45 -4.68 -29.67 6.83
N VAL A 46 -4.49 -29.89 8.15
CA VAL A 46 -4.19 -31.21 8.72
C VAL A 46 -5.36 -32.18 8.51
N ASN A 47 -6.60 -31.77 8.74
CA ASN A 47 -7.76 -32.66 8.59
C ASN A 47 -7.96 -33.14 7.15
N LEU A 48 -7.46 -32.40 6.16
CA LEU A 48 -7.50 -32.81 4.75
C LEU A 48 -6.43 -33.85 4.40
N GLN A 49 -5.40 -34.01 5.24
CA GLN A 49 -4.32 -34.96 5.00
C GLN A 49 -4.17 -35.98 6.13
N GLN A 50 -4.36 -37.26 5.78
CA GLN A 50 -4.35 -38.36 6.74
C GLN A 50 -2.94 -38.75 7.21
N LYS A 51 -1.87 -38.21 6.60
CA LYS A 51 -0.48 -38.56 6.92
C LYS A 51 0.31 -37.36 7.44
N PRO A 52 0.97 -37.47 8.61
CA PRO A 52 1.76 -36.38 9.19
C PRO A 52 2.93 -35.91 8.31
N GLU A 53 3.51 -36.82 7.52
CA GLU A 53 4.66 -36.53 6.66
C GLU A 53 4.29 -35.67 5.44
N GLU A 54 3.05 -35.76 4.97
CA GLU A 54 2.55 -34.98 3.83
C GLU A 54 2.08 -33.58 4.28
N MET A 55 1.76 -33.42 5.57
CA MET A 55 1.17 -32.21 6.16
C MET A 55 2.03 -30.96 5.95
N THR A 56 3.34 -31.07 6.20
CA THR A 56 4.28 -29.94 6.03
C THR A 56 4.33 -29.52 4.57
N ALA A 57 4.42 -30.47 3.65
CA ALA A 57 4.44 -30.21 2.21
C ALA A 57 3.14 -29.57 1.72
N ALA A 58 1.98 -29.98 2.25
CA ALA A 58 0.69 -29.39 1.92
C ALA A 58 0.54 -27.97 2.44
N LEU A 59 1.01 -27.70 3.67
CA LEU A 59 1.00 -26.37 4.24
C LEU A 59 1.93 -25.42 3.45
N GLU A 60 3.13 -25.89 3.12
CA GLU A 60 4.08 -25.16 2.26
C GLU A 60 3.49 -24.88 0.87
N ALA A 61 2.87 -25.87 0.23
CA ALA A 61 2.22 -25.69 -1.06
C ALA A 61 1.12 -24.62 -0.98
N LYS A 62 0.28 -24.67 0.07
CA LYS A 62 -0.80 -23.70 0.29
C LYS A 62 -0.25 -22.28 0.49
N PHE A 63 0.80 -22.13 1.28
CA PHE A 63 1.40 -20.82 1.54
C PHE A 63 2.10 -20.27 0.30
N ASN A 64 2.75 -21.12 -0.49
CA ASN A 64 3.34 -20.74 -1.76
C ASN A 64 2.30 -20.25 -2.77
N GLU A 65 1.13 -20.90 -2.85
CA GLU A 65 0.01 -20.43 -3.68
C GLU A 65 -0.47 -19.05 -3.23
N LEU A 66 -0.66 -18.84 -1.93
CA LEU A 66 -1.07 -17.55 -1.37
C LEU A 66 -0.06 -16.45 -1.67
N GLY A 67 1.25 -16.74 -1.55
CA GLY A 67 2.31 -15.81 -1.93
C GLY A 67 2.26 -15.42 -3.41
N LYS A 68 1.99 -16.38 -4.31
CA LYS A 68 1.80 -16.10 -5.76
C LYS A 68 0.56 -15.25 -6.04
N GLU A 69 -0.49 -15.39 -5.24
CA GLU A 69 -1.70 -14.55 -5.28
C GLU A 69 -1.52 -13.15 -4.64
N GLY A 70 -0.32 -12.86 -4.12
CA GLY A 70 0.03 -11.57 -3.51
C GLY A 70 -0.45 -11.42 -2.07
N TRP A 71 -0.73 -12.52 -1.37
CA TRP A 71 -1.00 -12.48 0.06
C TRP A 71 0.31 -12.48 0.85
N ASP A 72 0.37 -11.63 1.86
CA ASP A 72 1.45 -11.53 2.83
C ASP A 72 0.99 -12.03 4.21
N ILE A 73 1.91 -12.56 5.00
CA ILE A 73 1.62 -12.91 6.40
C ILE A 73 1.41 -11.62 7.21
N ALA A 74 0.27 -11.55 7.90
CA ALA A 74 -0.07 -10.45 8.79
C ALA A 74 0.28 -10.77 10.24
N GLU A 75 -0.13 -11.95 10.72
CA GLU A 75 -0.02 -12.36 12.12
C GLU A 75 -0.10 -13.89 12.23
N ASN A 76 0.59 -14.45 13.23
CA ASN A 76 0.46 -15.85 13.61
C ASN A 76 -0.45 -15.93 14.84
N ILE A 77 -1.51 -16.73 14.75
CA ILE A 77 -2.47 -16.94 15.85
C ILE A 77 -2.38 -18.38 16.36
N ASN A 78 -2.95 -18.67 17.52
CA ASN A 78 -2.92 -20.03 18.06
C ASN A 78 -3.67 -20.99 17.12
N GLY A 79 -2.92 -21.90 16.47
CA GLY A 79 -3.47 -22.87 15.53
C GLY A 79 -3.72 -22.36 14.11
N GLY A 80 -3.26 -21.17 13.74
CA GLY A 80 -3.49 -20.62 12.40
C GLY A 80 -2.61 -19.43 12.03
N ILE A 81 -2.72 -18.99 10.78
CA ILE A 81 -1.99 -17.84 10.24
C ILE A 81 -2.98 -16.90 9.55
N VAL A 82 -2.85 -15.61 9.84
CA VAL A 82 -3.60 -14.53 9.20
C VAL A 82 -2.77 -13.99 8.05
N PHE A 83 -3.38 -13.95 6.87
CA PHE A 83 -2.84 -13.36 5.65
C PHE A 83 -3.57 -12.06 5.34
N LYS A 84 -2.84 -11.10 4.75
CA LYS A 84 -3.39 -9.84 4.26
C LYS A 84 -2.94 -9.57 2.83
N ARG A 85 -3.76 -8.86 2.07
CA ARG A 85 -3.41 -8.38 0.73
C ARG A 85 -4.03 -7.01 0.50
N ARG A 86 -3.36 -6.15 -0.26
CA ARG A 86 -3.95 -4.88 -0.70
C ARG A 86 -5.05 -5.16 -1.72
N LYS A 87 -6.24 -4.60 -1.48
CA LYS A 87 -7.32 -4.61 -2.45
C LYS A 87 -6.93 -3.74 -3.63
N ARG A 88 -6.96 -4.30 -4.84
CA ARG A 88 -6.71 -3.57 -6.08
C ARG A 88 -7.94 -2.79 -6.51
#